data_AF-A0A815XAJ9-F1
#
_entry.id   AF-A0A815XAJ9-F1
#
_cell.length_a   1.000
_cell.length_b   1.000
_cell.length_c   1.000
_cell.angle_alpha   90.00
_cell.angle_beta   90.00
_cell.angle_gamma   90.00
#
_symmetry.space_group_name_H-M   'P 1'
#
loop_
_entity.id
_entity.type
_entity.pdbx_description
1 polymer ?
#
loop_
_entity_poly.entity_id
_entity_poly.type
_entity_poly.pdbx_seq_one_letter_code
_entity_poly.pdbx_strand_id
1 'polypeptide(L)'
;TSTKPKYKKELSAEERKKLHNKTCTLKQRKRYFRFQITRDDIDKRFTAKQIKKILKQHNIPVTAVSFSSRTNKKALIIGLKEITKLSIYENIVADLFTKQHYEQFRNDKYKSRSSSRHHLVI
;
A
#
# COMPACT_ATOMS: atom_id res chain seq x y z
N THR A 1 0.12 -40.35 -37.10
CA THR A 1 1.05 -40.64 -35.99
C THR A 1 1.08 -39.44 -35.05
N SER A 2 0.46 -39.57 -33.87
CA SER A 2 0.34 -38.47 -32.89
C SER A 2 1.63 -38.33 -32.07
N THR A 3 2.45 -37.35 -32.39
CA THR A 3 3.60 -36.95 -31.58
C THR A 3 3.12 -36.19 -30.34
N LYS A 4 2.87 -36.90 -29.25
CA LYS A 4 2.73 -36.28 -27.92
C LYS A 4 4.04 -35.57 -27.57
N PRO A 5 4.03 -34.27 -27.21
CA PRO A 5 5.25 -33.62 -26.76
C PRO A 5 5.69 -34.20 -25.42
N LYS A 6 6.99 -34.47 -25.34
CA LYS A 6 7.69 -35.19 -24.28
C LYS A 6 8.20 -34.20 -23.22
N TYR A 7 7.97 -34.57 -21.95
CA TYR A 7 8.56 -34.07 -20.71
C TYR A 7 8.09 -32.69 -20.18
N LYS A 8 7.06 -32.70 -19.33
CA LYS A 8 7.07 -31.81 -18.15
C LYS A 8 8.18 -32.32 -17.24
N LYS A 9 9.29 -31.58 -17.14
CA LYS A 9 10.32 -31.84 -16.14
C LYS A 9 9.64 -31.95 -14.77
N GLU A 10 9.72 -33.11 -14.13
CA GLU A 10 9.14 -33.26 -12.80
C GLU A 10 9.88 -32.34 -11.85
N LEU A 11 9.16 -31.38 -11.28
CA LEU A 11 9.72 -30.44 -10.32
C LEU A 11 10.20 -31.23 -9.10
N SER A 12 11.38 -30.90 -8.60
CA SER A 12 11.88 -31.42 -7.32
C SER A 12 10.94 -31.04 -6.17
N ALA A 13 11.01 -31.74 -5.04
CA ALA A 13 10.21 -31.40 -3.86
C ALA A 13 10.39 -29.93 -3.43
N GLU A 14 11.62 -29.40 -3.53
CA GLU A 14 11.91 -27.99 -3.24
C GLU A 14 11.27 -27.04 -4.25
N GLU A 15 11.33 -27.36 -5.54
CA GLU A 15 10.71 -26.54 -6.58
C GLU A 15 9.19 -26.53 -6.44
N ARG A 16 8.57 -27.67 -6.07
CA ARG A 16 7.14 -27.75 -5.75
C ARG A 16 6.78 -26.87 -4.55
N LYS A 17 7.60 -26.91 -3.48
CA LYS A 17 7.42 -26.05 -2.29
C LYS A 17 7.55 -24.56 -2.64
N LYS A 18 8.58 -24.19 -3.41
CA LYS A 18 8.78 -22.82 -3.91
C LYS A 18 7.57 -22.35 -4.74
N LEU A 19 7.08 -23.20 -5.64
CA LEU A 19 5.91 -22.91 -6.47
C LEU A 19 4.62 -22.77 -5.65
N HIS A 20 4.40 -23.66 -4.67
CA HIS A 20 3.27 -23.59 -3.76
C HIS A 20 3.29 -22.28 -2.97
N ASN A 21 4.42 -21.94 -2.35
CA ASN A 21 4.58 -20.69 -1.61
C ASN A 21 4.32 -19.47 -2.49
N LYS A 22 4.91 -19.43 -3.69
CA LYS A 22 4.67 -18.37 -4.68
C LYS A 22 3.18 -18.25 -5.00
N THR A 23 2.50 -19.37 -5.23
CA THR A 23 1.07 -19.41 -5.53
C THR A 23 0.23 -18.87 -4.36
N CYS A 24 0.54 -19.29 -3.14
CA CYS A 24 -0.10 -18.80 -1.92
C CYS A 24 0.10 -17.29 -1.72
N THR A 25 1.33 -16.78 -1.92
CA THR A 25 1.61 -15.34 -1.88
C THR A 25 0.83 -14.56 -2.95
N LEU A 26 0.74 -15.08 -4.18
CA LEU A 26 -0.03 -14.45 -5.25
C LEU A 26 -1.53 -14.42 -4.92
N LYS A 27 -2.09 -15.52 -4.39
CA LYS A 27 -3.48 -15.57 -3.91
C LYS A 27 -3.73 -14.57 -2.78
N GLN A 28 -2.78 -14.42 -1.85
CA GLN A 28 -2.88 -13.43 -0.78
C GLN A 28 -2.85 -11.99 -1.32
N ARG A 29 -1.93 -11.67 -2.24
CA ARG A 29 -1.86 -10.34 -2.88
C ARG A 29 -3.13 -10.00 -3.63
N LYS A 30 -3.68 -10.93 -4.42
CA LYS A 30 -4.97 -10.75 -5.12
C LYS A 30 -6.11 -10.44 -4.15
N ARG A 31 -6.13 -11.08 -2.98
CA ARG A 31 -7.14 -10.80 -1.94
C ARG A 31 -6.97 -9.41 -1.33
N TYR A 32 -5.74 -9.02 -0.99
CA TYR A 32 -5.49 -7.72 -0.36
C TYR A 32 -5.72 -6.54 -1.30
N PHE A 33 -5.45 -6.68 -2.59
CA PHE A 33 -5.67 -5.63 -3.58
C PHE A 33 -6.89 -5.92 -4.45
N ARG A 34 -7.89 -6.64 -3.92
CA ARG A 34 -9.14 -6.94 -4.66
C ARG A 34 -9.87 -5.66 -5.07
N PHE A 35 -9.91 -4.70 -4.16
CA PHE A 35 -10.41 -3.35 -4.39
C PHE A 35 -9.25 -2.40 -4.14
N GLN A 36 -8.85 -1.62 -5.14
CA GLN A 36 -7.65 -0.81 -5.04
C GLN A 36 -7.87 0.61 -5.56
N ILE A 37 -7.32 1.57 -4.83
CA ILE A 37 -7.12 2.93 -5.30
C ILE A 37 -5.67 3.04 -5.74
N THR A 38 -5.46 3.53 -6.95
CA THR A 38 -4.12 3.84 -7.45
C THR A 38 -3.95 5.34 -7.44
N ARG A 39 -2.81 5.81 -6.95
CA ARG A 39 -2.50 7.23 -6.93
C ARG A 39 -1.09 7.50 -7.40
N ASP A 40 -1.00 8.37 -8.40
CA ASP A 40 0.27 8.83 -8.94
C ASP A 40 0.76 10.09 -8.20
N ASP A 41 2.01 10.47 -8.47
CA ASP A 41 2.61 11.74 -8.02
C ASP A 41 2.62 11.94 -6.48
N ILE A 42 2.75 10.83 -5.73
CA ILE A 42 2.96 10.83 -4.29
C ILE A 42 4.37 11.27 -3.89
N ASP A 43 4.51 12.07 -2.82
CA ASP A 43 5.82 12.50 -2.31
C ASP A 43 6.62 11.29 -1.80
N LYS A 44 7.84 11.15 -2.34
CA LYS A 44 8.76 10.04 -2.06
C LYS A 44 9.13 9.87 -0.59
N ARG A 45 8.94 10.91 0.23
CA ARG A 45 9.27 10.94 1.67
C ARG A 45 8.22 10.24 2.53
N PHE A 46 7.04 9.93 2.00
CA PHE A 46 6.05 9.14 2.73
C PHE A 46 6.46 7.67 2.84
N THR A 47 6.48 7.15 4.06
CA THR A 47 6.63 5.73 4.34
C THR A 47 5.27 5.02 4.37
N ALA A 48 5.25 3.72 4.08
CA ALA A 48 4.01 2.92 4.15
C ALA A 48 3.35 3.00 5.55
N LYS A 49 4.14 3.13 6.62
CA LYS A 49 3.65 3.27 8.00
C LYS A 49 2.92 4.60 8.21
N GLN A 50 3.46 5.71 7.69
CA GLN A 50 2.80 7.02 7.74
C GLN A 50 1.50 7.02 6.94
N ILE A 51 1.54 6.44 5.73
CA ILE A 51 0.35 6.33 4.87
C ILE A 51 -0.77 5.58 5.59
N LYS A 52 -0.48 4.40 6.15
CA LYS A 52 -1.46 3.64 6.93
C LYS A 52 -2.03 4.44 8.10
N LYS A 53 -1.20 5.23 8.80
CA LYS A 53 -1.65 6.07 9.91
C LYS A 53 -2.62 7.15 9.42
N ILE A 54 -2.28 7.86 8.35
CA ILE A 54 -3.12 8.90 7.75
C ILE A 54 -4.45 8.30 7.28
N LEU A 55 -4.42 7.19 6.53
CA LEU A 55 -5.63 6.52 6.07
C LEU A 55 -6.54 6.10 7.23
N LYS A 56 -5.96 5.66 8.36
CA LYS A 56 -6.71 5.36 9.58
C LYS A 56 -7.35 6.62 10.20
N GLN A 57 -6.66 7.77 10.19
CA GLN A 57 -7.22 9.04 10.69
C GLN A 57 -8.43 9.50 9.87
N HIS A 58 -8.47 9.19 8.57
CA HIS A 58 -9.61 9.46 7.69
C HIS A 58 -10.66 8.33 7.67
N ASN A 59 -10.59 7.37 8.60
CA ASN A 59 -11.51 6.24 8.69
C ASN A 59 -11.59 5.38 7.42
N ILE A 60 -10.50 5.29 6.65
CA ILE A 60 -10.46 4.48 5.42
C ILE A 60 -10.03 3.05 5.79
N PRO A 61 -10.89 2.03 5.59
CA PRO A 61 -10.59 0.65 5.96
C PRO A 61 -9.66 -0.01 4.93
N VAL A 62 -8.37 -0.06 5.25
CA VAL A 62 -7.33 -0.60 4.37
C VAL A 62 -6.93 -2.03 4.72
N THR A 63 -6.70 -2.84 3.69
CA THR A 63 -6.13 -4.19 3.79
C THR A 63 -4.62 -4.16 3.61
N ALA A 64 -4.13 -3.40 2.63
CA ALA A 64 -2.72 -3.31 2.30
C ALA A 64 -2.38 -1.97 1.65
N VAL A 65 -1.10 -1.61 1.70
CA VAL A 65 -0.53 -0.45 1.02
C VAL A 65 0.76 -0.91 0.37
N SER A 66 0.97 -0.56 -0.90
CA SER A 66 2.18 -0.88 -1.65
C SER A 66 2.59 0.28 -2.54
N PHE A 67 3.89 0.42 -2.77
CA PHE A 67 4.41 1.33 -3.77
C PHE A 67 4.73 0.55 -5.04
N SER A 68 4.29 1.07 -6.17
CA SER A 68 4.72 0.62 -7.49
C SER A 68 5.76 1.57 -8.03
N SER A 69 6.81 1.01 -8.59
CA SER A 69 7.91 1.71 -9.27
C SER A 69 7.99 1.33 -10.75
N ARG A 70 6.86 0.90 -11.34
CA ARG A 70 6.82 0.43 -12.75
C ARG A 70 7.06 1.54 -13.76
N THR A 71 6.92 2.80 -13.36
CA THR A 71 7.22 3.98 -14.18
C THR A 71 8.21 4.87 -13.42
N ASN A 72 8.80 5.87 -14.09
CA ASN A 72 9.64 6.90 -13.44
C ASN A 72 8.89 7.69 -12.34
N LYS A 73 7.60 7.42 -12.14
CA LYS A 73 6.73 7.97 -11.10
C LYS A 73 6.46 6.91 -10.03
N LYS A 74 6.61 7.28 -8.77
CA LYS A 74 6.14 6.45 -7.66
C LYS A 74 4.62 6.47 -7.66
N ALA A 75 3.99 5.32 -7.80
CA ALA A 75 2.56 5.15 -7.64
C ALA A 75 2.26 4.46 -6.30
N LEU A 76 1.25 4.94 -5.60
CA LEU A 76 0.69 4.34 -4.39
C LEU A 76 -0.46 3.43 -4.78
N ILE A 77 -0.44 2.19 -4.30
CA ILE A 77 -1.54 1.25 -4.43
C ILE A 77 -2.10 1.00 -3.03
N ILE A 78 -3.36 1.36 -2.83
CA ILE A 78 -4.07 1.19 -1.56
C ILE A 78 -5.12 0.11 -1.75
N GLY A 79 -4.97 -1.02 -1.06
CA GLY A 79 -5.99 -2.06 -0.97
C GLY A 79 -7.05 -1.69 0.06
N LEU A 80 -8.32 -1.76 -0.33
CA LEU A 80 -9.48 -1.49 0.51
C LEU A 80 -10.13 -2.79 0.99
N LYS A 81 -10.73 -2.75 2.18
CA LYS A 81 -11.50 -3.87 2.73
C LYS A 81 -12.87 -4.02 2.05
N GLU A 82 -13.49 -2.91 1.69
CA GLU A 82 -14.87 -2.83 1.19
C GLU A 82 -14.97 -1.85 0.01
N ILE A 83 -15.81 -2.18 -0.99
CA ILE A 83 -15.99 -1.39 -2.23
C ILE A 83 -17.07 -0.31 -2.12
N THR A 84 -17.96 -0.41 -1.14
CA THR A 84 -19.21 0.38 -1.03
C THR A 84 -18.99 1.90 -1.02
N LYS A 85 -17.80 2.36 -0.65
CA LYS A 85 -17.45 3.79 -0.57
C LYS A 85 -16.22 4.15 -1.42
N LEU A 86 -15.95 3.41 -2.50
CA LEU A 86 -14.76 3.59 -3.34
C LEU A 86 -14.56 5.04 -3.78
N SER A 87 -15.57 5.65 -4.41
CA SER A 87 -15.49 7.03 -4.90
C SER A 87 -15.26 8.06 -3.78
N ILE A 88 -15.87 7.85 -2.61
CA ILE A 88 -15.65 8.72 -1.44
C ILE A 88 -14.19 8.63 -0.99
N TYR A 89 -13.64 7.41 -0.92
CA TYR A 89 -12.25 7.20 -0.55
C TYR A 89 -11.29 7.71 -1.61
N GLU A 90 -11.61 7.60 -2.89
CA GLU A 90 -10.81 8.18 -3.98
C GLU A 90 -10.74 9.70 -3.84
N ASN A 91 -11.86 10.37 -3.59
CA ASN A 91 -11.91 11.82 -3.38
C ASN A 91 -11.08 12.24 -2.15
N ILE A 92 -11.24 11.56 -1.02
CA ILE A 92 -10.42 11.86 0.18
C ILE A 92 -8.95 11.63 -0.12
N VAL A 93 -8.62 10.53 -0.81
CA VAL A 93 -7.25 10.18 -1.16
C VAL A 93 -6.69 11.09 -2.24
N ALA A 94 -7.49 11.81 -3.02
CA ALA A 94 -7.01 12.68 -4.11
C ALA A 94 -6.11 13.82 -3.62
N ASP A 95 -6.32 14.31 -2.39
CA ASP A 95 -5.60 15.47 -1.83
C ASP A 95 -4.50 15.10 -0.82
N LEU A 96 -4.47 13.84 -0.34
CA LEU A 96 -3.48 13.39 0.65
C LEU A 96 -2.07 13.28 0.05
N PHE A 97 -1.07 12.71 0.70
CA PHE A 97 0.24 12.27 0.13
C PHE A 97 1.01 13.15 -0.90
N THR A 98 0.60 14.39 -1.15
CA THR A 98 1.27 15.36 -2.00
C THR A 98 2.42 15.99 -1.26
N LYS A 99 3.26 16.74 -1.98
CA LYS A 99 4.30 17.58 -1.35
C LYS A 99 3.69 18.54 -0.33
N GLN A 100 2.58 19.19 -0.67
CA GLN A 100 1.90 20.14 0.22
C GLN A 100 1.39 19.45 1.49
N HIS A 101 0.73 18.31 1.35
CA HIS A 101 0.26 17.53 2.49
C HIS A 101 1.41 17.03 3.37
N TYR A 102 2.56 16.67 2.78
CA TYR A 102 3.75 16.29 3.55
C TYR A 102 4.25 17.44 4.44
N GLU A 103 4.39 18.65 3.88
CA GLU A 103 4.86 19.80 4.65
C GLU A 103 3.88 20.16 5.77
N GLN A 104 2.56 20.07 5.55
CA GLN A 104 1.54 20.24 6.58
C GLN A 104 1.65 19.18 7.69
N PHE A 105 1.63 17.89 7.30
CA PHE A 105 1.76 16.76 8.24
C PHE A 105 3.04 16.84 9.08
N ARG A 106 4.13 17.33 8.48
CA ARG A 106 5.40 17.56 9.18
C ARG A 106 5.26 18.67 10.20
N ASN A 107 4.75 19.84 9.81
CA ASN A 107 4.59 21.00 10.68
C ASN A 107 3.70 20.70 11.90
N ASP A 108 2.60 19.97 11.72
CA ASP A 108 1.72 19.57 12.82
C ASP A 108 2.41 18.66 13.84
N LYS A 109 3.32 17.81 13.36
CA LYS A 109 4.17 16.96 14.22
C LYS A 109 5.19 17.76 15.03
N TYR A 110 5.71 18.87 14.48
CA TYR A 110 6.62 19.75 15.23
C TYR A 110 5.87 20.62 16.23
N LYS A 111 4.69 21.15 15.86
CA LYS A 111 3.83 21.95 16.76
C LYS A 111 3.34 21.15 17.98
N SER A 112 2.92 19.90 17.77
CA SER A 112 2.53 19.03 18.89
C SER A 112 3.70 18.72 19.84
N ARG A 113 4.93 18.71 19.35
CA ARG A 113 6.13 18.53 20.19
C ARG A 113 6.57 19.78 20.94
N SER A 114 6.40 20.97 20.37
CA SER A 114 6.68 22.22 21.08
C SER A 114 5.67 22.50 22.18
N SER A 115 4.38 22.20 21.95
CA SER A 115 3.34 22.39 22.98
C SER A 115 3.50 21.46 24.19
N SER A 116 3.96 20.22 23.99
CA SER A 116 4.17 19.28 25.10
C SER A 116 5.40 19.60 25.98
N ARG A 117 6.33 20.45 25.51
CA ARG A 117 7.51 20.85 26.30
C ARG A 117 7.24 21.99 27.29
N HIS A 118 6.16 22.76 27.11
CA HIS A 118 5.80 23.83 28.04
C HIS A 118 4.94 23.37 29.23
N HIS A 119 4.58 22.08 29.30
CA HIS A 119 3.67 21.56 30.33
C HIS A 119 4.38 20.78 31.46
N LEU A 120 5.71 20.88 31.54
CA LEU A 120 6.57 20.24 32.55
C LEU A 120 7.39 21.29 33.34
N VAL A 121 6.74 22.40 33.69
CA VAL A 121 7.26 23.37 34.66
C VAL A 121 6.11 23.70 35.62
N ILE A 122 5.92 22.87 36.63
CA ILE A 122 5.30 23.23 37.92
C ILE A 122 6.14 22.53 38.99
#